data_AF-A0A5C8EJS5-F1
#
_entry.id   AF-A0A5C8EJS5-F1
#
_cell.length_a   1.000
_cell.length_b   1.000
_cell.length_c   1.000
_cell.angle_alpha   90.00
_cell.angle_beta   90.00
_cell.angle_gamma   90.00
#
_symmetry.space_group_name_H-M   'P 1'
#
loop_
_entity.id
_entity.type
_entity.pdbx_description
1 polymer ?
#
loop_
_entity_poly.entity_id
_entity_poly.type
_entity_poly.pdbx_seq_one_letter_code
_entity_poly.pdbx_strand_id
1 'polypeptide(L)'
;MKDAVEKAIANGETLSQFKKNLLPTLYQKGWSGKQIIKDDKTGEDVEVYIDAPHRLKTIYETNLRSAYMKGRFDRSYESDAHPYLMYRVGPSKVHRPEHLAFDGLILDKNDKFWLSHNPPNGWGCKCYTVAVSKERKERYEKEGIPSNSERMPLTIKIKAKTVSPKISYKTYINKRNGTISKVPGVCPHVASGVDPSFNFNQGNYSRDLVLFDDFMRKGKKDFPKRFEYIAETILRNEIKKEQFESFIEKAFANATCGQSPDNNSKNITAVGFISSAISKYLKNKIGIDIGESVTVGLEARLLNGIKAKRHALKNEALEKSDADYILKCLLYGDVYFQKN
;
A
#
# COMPACT_ATOMS: atom_id res chain seq x y z
N MET A 1 3.29 -19.68 -2.01
CA MET A 1 4.40 -18.70 -2.13
C MET A 1 4.23 -17.56 -1.13
N LYS A 2 3.05 -16.92 -1.06
CA LYS A 2 2.71 -15.95 -0.01
C LYS A 2 2.99 -16.49 1.40
N ASP A 3 2.44 -17.65 1.75
CA ASP A 3 2.59 -18.21 3.11
C ASP A 3 4.05 -18.53 3.46
N ALA A 4 4.87 -18.91 2.48
CA ALA A 4 6.30 -19.12 2.70
C ALA A 4 7.05 -17.82 3.00
N VAL A 5 6.63 -16.71 2.39
CA VAL A 5 7.18 -15.39 2.70
C VAL A 5 6.72 -14.93 4.09
N GLU A 6 5.46 -15.16 4.45
CA GLU A 6 4.94 -14.81 5.78
C GLU A 6 5.66 -15.59 6.89
N LYS A 7 5.86 -16.91 6.70
CA LYS A 7 6.66 -17.73 7.62
C LYS A 7 8.10 -17.23 7.73
N ALA A 8 8.73 -16.90 6.61
CA ALA A 8 10.10 -16.40 6.62
C ALA A 8 10.23 -15.07 7.37
N ILE A 9 9.24 -14.18 7.27
CA ILE A 9 9.20 -12.93 8.02
C ILE A 9 8.97 -13.20 9.51
N ALA A 10 8.02 -14.07 9.87
CA ALA A 10 7.68 -14.37 11.25
C ALA A 10 8.83 -15.04 12.01
N ASN A 11 9.54 -15.96 11.35
CA ASN A 11 10.61 -16.76 11.94
C ASN A 11 12.00 -16.12 11.80
N GLY A 12 12.12 -14.99 11.09
CA GLY A 12 13.41 -14.35 10.81
C GLY A 12 14.35 -15.22 9.95
N GLU A 13 13.79 -16.01 9.02
CA GLU A 13 14.57 -16.91 8.18
C GLU A 13 15.52 -16.14 7.26
N THR A 14 16.68 -16.73 6.96
CA THR A 14 17.61 -16.21 5.95
C THR A 14 17.14 -16.53 4.53
N LEU A 15 17.68 -15.85 3.52
CA LEU A 15 17.41 -16.16 2.11
C LEU A 15 17.70 -17.63 1.76
N SER A 16 18.73 -18.22 2.38
CA SER A 16 19.10 -19.62 2.16
C SER A 16 18.03 -20.56 2.71
N GLN A 17 17.55 -20.31 3.94
CA GLN A 17 16.47 -21.07 4.56
C GLN A 17 15.16 -20.91 3.78
N PHE A 18 14.79 -19.69 3.39
CA PHE A 18 13.62 -19.43 2.55
C PHE A 18 13.64 -20.25 1.25
N LYS A 19 14.79 -20.28 0.54
CA LYS A 19 14.95 -21.09 -0.66
C LYS A 19 14.81 -22.58 -0.37
N LYS A 20 15.50 -23.07 0.66
CA LYS A 20 15.46 -24.49 1.08
C LYS A 20 14.04 -24.95 1.40
N ASN A 21 13.25 -24.09 2.04
CA ASN A 21 11.87 -24.38 2.45
C ASN A 21 10.87 -24.26 1.29
N LEU A 22 11.06 -23.29 0.38
CA LEU A 22 10.12 -23.01 -0.71
C LEU A 22 10.31 -23.95 -1.91
N LEU A 23 11.54 -24.34 -2.24
CA LEU A 23 11.83 -25.15 -3.43
C LEU A 23 11.07 -26.49 -3.45
N PRO A 24 11.01 -27.29 -2.37
CA PRO A 24 10.21 -28.53 -2.35
C PRO A 24 8.74 -28.30 -2.70
N THR A 25 8.13 -27.23 -2.19
CA THR A 25 6.73 -26.88 -2.49
C THR A 25 6.56 -26.47 -3.96
N LEU A 26 7.54 -25.76 -4.54
CA LEU A 26 7.50 -25.41 -5.96
C LEU A 26 7.63 -26.66 -6.84
N TYR A 27 8.51 -27.61 -6.47
CA TYR A 27 8.65 -28.90 -7.16
C TYR A 27 7.35 -29.70 -7.12
N GLN A 28 6.74 -29.85 -5.94
CA GLN A 28 5.47 -30.57 -5.77
C GLN A 28 4.33 -29.96 -6.59
N LYS A 29 4.31 -28.63 -6.75
CA LYS A 29 3.29 -27.94 -7.56
C LYS A 29 3.62 -27.89 -9.06
N GLY A 30 4.71 -28.52 -9.50
CA GLY A 30 5.14 -28.52 -10.90
C GLY A 30 5.63 -27.15 -11.39
N TRP A 31 5.98 -26.23 -10.48
CA TRP A 31 6.47 -24.88 -10.79
C TRP A 31 8.00 -24.82 -10.89
N SER A 32 8.59 -25.93 -11.26
CA SER A 32 10.03 -26.10 -11.38
C SER A 32 10.47 -26.25 -12.82
N GLY A 33 11.67 -25.78 -13.12
CA GLY A 33 12.22 -25.83 -14.47
C GLY A 33 11.53 -24.87 -15.44
N LYS A 34 11.60 -25.22 -16.73
CA LYS A 34 11.12 -24.40 -17.84
C LYS A 34 9.60 -24.28 -17.82
N GLN A 35 9.09 -23.06 -17.79
CA GLN A 35 7.67 -22.76 -17.97
C GLN A 35 7.51 -21.93 -19.22
N ILE A 36 6.62 -22.36 -20.11
CA ILE A 36 6.29 -21.61 -21.32
C ILE A 36 5.09 -20.73 -21.00
N ILE A 37 5.28 -19.43 -21.10
CA ILE A 37 4.23 -18.43 -20.84
C ILE A 37 4.07 -17.60 -22.10
N LYS A 38 2.82 -17.45 -22.57
CA LYS A 38 2.53 -16.52 -23.67
C LYS A 38 2.75 -15.07 -23.23
N ASP A 39 3.48 -14.32 -24.04
CA ASP A 39 3.60 -12.88 -23.85
C ASP A 39 2.27 -12.21 -24.27
N ASP A 40 1.68 -11.43 -23.37
CA ASP A 40 0.40 -10.76 -23.60
C ASP A 40 0.46 -9.73 -24.75
N LYS A 41 1.66 -9.28 -25.14
CA LYS A 41 1.87 -8.28 -26.18
C LYS A 41 2.19 -8.87 -27.55
N THR A 42 3.02 -9.90 -27.63
CA THR A 42 3.43 -10.51 -28.91
C THR A 42 2.66 -11.79 -29.23
N GLY A 43 2.04 -12.42 -28.23
CA GLY A 43 1.38 -13.73 -28.37
C GLY A 43 2.36 -14.89 -28.50
N GLU A 44 3.66 -14.62 -28.42
CA GLU A 44 4.73 -15.61 -28.55
C GLU A 44 4.97 -16.34 -27.22
N ASP A 45 5.44 -17.57 -27.34
CA ASP A 45 5.79 -18.43 -26.22
C ASP A 45 7.16 -18.03 -25.66
N VAL A 46 7.21 -17.57 -24.41
CA VAL A 46 8.43 -17.16 -23.72
C VAL A 46 8.80 -18.16 -22.64
N GLU A 47 10.05 -18.62 -22.64
CA GLU A 47 10.59 -19.48 -21.60
C GLU A 47 10.90 -18.69 -20.33
N VAL A 48 10.31 -19.12 -19.20
CA VAL A 48 10.50 -18.50 -17.88
C VAL A 48 10.82 -19.57 -16.84
N TYR A 49 11.79 -19.27 -15.97
CA TYR A 49 12.15 -20.11 -14.82
C TYR A 49 11.55 -19.51 -13.55
N ILE A 50 10.61 -20.21 -12.92
CA ILE A 50 9.92 -19.72 -11.70
C ILE A 50 10.80 -19.92 -10.45
N ASP A 51 11.55 -21.01 -10.43
CA ASP A 51 12.50 -21.42 -9.38
C ASP A 51 13.87 -20.74 -9.47
N ALA A 52 14.06 -19.84 -10.44
CA ALA A 52 15.35 -19.18 -10.67
C ALA A 52 15.88 -18.49 -9.39
N PRO A 53 17.14 -18.75 -8.97
CA PRO A 53 17.65 -18.25 -7.69
C PRO A 53 17.63 -16.74 -7.51
N HIS A 54 17.78 -15.98 -8.62
CA HIS A 54 17.70 -14.52 -8.62
C HIS A 54 16.26 -14.03 -8.43
N ARG A 55 15.27 -14.70 -9.04
CA ARG A 55 13.85 -14.38 -8.90
C ARG A 55 13.38 -14.61 -7.47
N LEU A 56 13.73 -15.76 -6.90
CA LEU A 56 13.40 -16.06 -5.50
C LEU A 56 14.03 -15.04 -4.54
N LYS A 57 15.26 -14.60 -4.82
CA LYS A 57 15.92 -13.51 -4.08
C LYS A 57 15.14 -12.20 -4.19
N THR A 58 14.75 -11.79 -5.39
CA THR A 58 13.96 -10.57 -5.59
C THR A 58 12.62 -10.62 -4.87
N ILE A 59 11.91 -11.75 -4.92
CA ILE A 59 10.64 -11.96 -4.21
C ILE A 59 10.86 -11.82 -2.71
N TYR A 60 11.85 -12.53 -2.17
CA TYR A 60 12.18 -12.49 -0.74
C TYR A 60 12.54 -11.08 -0.27
N GLU A 61 13.53 -10.45 -0.91
CA GLU A 61 14.04 -9.13 -0.50
C GLU A 61 12.98 -8.03 -0.64
N THR A 62 12.16 -8.07 -1.70
CA THR A 62 11.12 -7.06 -1.93
C THR A 62 10.05 -7.15 -0.86
N ASN A 63 9.54 -8.35 -0.57
CA ASN A 63 8.48 -8.51 0.43
C ASN A 63 9.00 -8.21 1.84
N LEU A 64 10.20 -8.68 2.20
CA LEU A 64 10.79 -8.40 3.50
C LEU A 64 11.00 -6.90 3.74
N ARG A 65 11.56 -6.18 2.75
CA ARG A 65 11.75 -4.72 2.83
C ARG A 65 10.42 -4.00 2.92
N SER A 66 9.44 -4.44 2.14
CA SER A 66 8.09 -3.86 2.15
C SER A 66 7.45 -3.98 3.54
N ALA A 67 7.49 -5.17 4.13
CA ALA A 67 6.99 -5.44 5.48
C ALA A 67 7.73 -4.60 6.54
N TYR A 68 9.06 -4.53 6.46
CA TYR A 68 9.86 -3.75 7.40
C TYR A 68 9.62 -2.24 7.29
N MET A 69 9.45 -1.71 6.07
CA MET A 69 9.11 -0.30 5.87
C MET A 69 7.70 0.04 6.33
N LYS A 70 6.73 -0.87 6.14
CA LYS A 70 5.40 -0.74 6.74
C LYS A 70 5.50 -0.62 8.27
N GLY A 71 6.13 -1.58 8.95
CA GLY A 71 6.26 -1.53 10.41
C GLY A 71 7.04 -0.32 10.92
N ARG A 72 7.98 0.21 10.13
CA ARG A 72 8.65 1.47 10.46
C ARG A 72 7.72 2.68 10.31
N PHE A 73 6.99 2.76 9.21
CA PHE A 73 6.02 3.81 8.96
C PHE A 73 4.95 3.82 10.04
N ASP A 74 4.35 2.67 10.35
CA ASP A 74 3.32 2.54 11.38
C ASP A 74 3.82 3.07 12.73
N ARG A 75 4.98 2.61 13.23
CA ARG A 75 5.59 3.12 14.48
C ARG A 75 5.87 4.62 14.45
N SER A 76 6.35 5.15 13.32
CA SER A 76 6.60 6.58 13.18
C SER A 76 5.32 7.40 13.15
N TYR A 77 4.25 6.83 12.61
CA TYR A 77 2.95 7.48 12.49
C TYR A 77 2.25 7.57 13.86
N GLU A 78 2.34 6.50 14.64
CA GLU A 78 1.82 6.39 16.02
C GLU A 78 2.58 7.27 17.03
N SER A 79 3.80 7.72 16.69
CA SER A 79 4.57 8.55 17.60
C SER A 79 4.18 10.03 17.48
N ASP A 80 3.64 10.58 18.56
CA ASP A 80 3.38 12.02 18.67
C ASP A 80 4.65 12.84 18.93
N ALA A 81 5.64 12.22 19.58
CA ALA A 81 6.95 12.83 19.81
C ALA A 81 7.75 13.08 18.51
N HIS A 82 7.38 12.42 17.41
CA HIS A 82 8.06 12.51 16.12
C HIS A 82 7.10 12.95 15.01
N PRO A 83 6.74 14.25 14.96
CA PRO A 83 5.80 14.76 13.96
C PRO A 83 6.36 14.76 12.53
N TYR A 84 7.67 14.59 12.35
CA TYR A 84 8.32 14.63 11.05
C TYR A 84 8.89 13.28 10.62
N LEU A 85 8.90 13.04 9.31
CA LEU A 85 9.60 11.94 8.67
C LEU A 85 10.74 12.48 7.83
N MET A 86 11.90 11.81 7.91
CA MET A 86 13.07 12.08 7.08
C MET A 86 13.33 10.93 6.12
N TYR A 87 13.45 11.24 4.83
CA TYR A 87 13.86 10.28 3.81
C TYR A 87 15.39 10.10 3.84
N ARG A 88 15.85 8.84 3.93
CA ARG A 88 17.27 8.49 3.87
C ARG A 88 17.54 7.42 2.82
N VAL A 89 18.67 7.55 2.13
CA VAL A 89 19.18 6.48 1.25
C VAL A 89 19.86 5.37 2.07
N GLY A 90 19.68 4.13 1.62
CA GLY A 90 20.24 2.94 2.28
C GLY A 90 21.68 2.61 1.88
N PRO A 91 22.17 1.41 2.21
CA PRO A 91 23.52 0.95 1.85
C PRO A 91 23.54 0.31 0.45
N SER A 92 23.00 0.98 -0.57
CA SER A 92 23.11 0.49 -1.95
C SER A 92 24.44 0.93 -2.53
N LYS A 93 25.13 0.05 -3.28
CA LYS A 93 26.37 0.43 -3.97
C LYS A 93 26.13 1.52 -5.02
N VAL A 94 24.98 1.46 -5.69
CA VAL A 94 24.53 2.41 -6.70
C VAL A 94 23.15 2.89 -6.31
N HIS A 95 22.97 4.21 -6.25
CA HIS A 95 21.71 4.85 -5.95
C HIS A 95 21.10 5.44 -7.21
N ARG A 96 19.77 5.38 -7.28
CA ARG A 96 19.00 6.10 -8.30
C ARG A 96 19.14 7.61 -8.04
N PRO A 97 19.49 8.44 -9.04
CA PRO A 97 19.63 9.89 -8.86
C PRO A 97 18.39 10.54 -8.25
N GLU A 98 17.20 10.04 -8.61
CA GLU A 98 15.90 10.44 -8.04
C GLU A 98 15.88 10.25 -6.52
N HIS A 99 16.38 9.12 -6.02
CA HIS A 99 16.36 8.80 -4.59
C HIS A 99 17.42 9.59 -3.82
N LEU A 100 18.56 9.89 -4.45
CA LEU A 100 19.57 10.80 -3.89
C LEU A 100 19.03 12.23 -3.75
N ALA A 101 18.19 12.67 -4.69
CA ALA A 101 17.53 13.97 -4.60
C ALA A 101 16.61 14.06 -3.37
N PHE A 102 16.06 12.95 -2.89
CA PHE A 102 15.23 12.89 -1.68
C PHE A 102 16.04 12.72 -0.38
N ASP A 103 17.33 12.39 -0.43
CA ASP A 103 18.12 12.21 0.80
C ASP A 103 18.15 13.51 1.61
N GLY A 104 17.80 13.38 2.90
CA GLY A 104 17.70 14.49 3.83
C GLY A 104 16.42 15.32 3.74
N LEU A 105 15.41 14.86 2.98
CA LEU A 105 14.08 15.48 2.94
C LEU A 105 13.31 15.19 4.23
N ILE A 106 13.00 16.23 5.00
CA ILE A 106 12.24 16.19 6.25
C ILE A 106 10.90 16.89 6.02
N LEU A 107 9.81 16.13 6.11
CA LEU A 107 8.44 16.64 5.95
C LEU A 107 7.56 16.19 7.12
N ASP A 108 6.42 16.85 7.30
CA ASP A 108 5.40 16.39 8.23
C ASP A 108 4.97 14.95 7.89
N LYS A 109 4.67 14.13 8.91
CA LYS A 109 4.25 12.73 8.72
C LYS A 109 2.95 12.59 7.89
N ASN A 110 2.13 13.66 7.80
CA ASN A 110 0.91 13.72 7.00
C ASN A 110 1.09 14.39 5.62
N ASP A 111 2.31 14.76 5.22
CA ASP A 111 2.55 15.35 3.91
C ASP A 111 2.16 14.39 2.77
N LYS A 112 1.51 14.93 1.71
CA LYS A 112 1.04 14.16 0.55
C LYS A 112 2.18 13.44 -0.18
N PHE A 113 3.42 13.93 -0.07
CA PHE A 113 4.62 13.28 -0.61
C PHE A 113 4.72 11.81 -0.17
N TRP A 114 4.43 11.52 1.10
CA TRP A 114 4.54 10.17 1.66
C TRP A 114 3.52 9.20 1.08
N LEU A 115 2.42 9.66 0.46
CA LEU A 115 1.41 8.80 -0.15
C LEU A 115 1.94 7.99 -1.33
N SER A 116 3.00 8.45 -1.97
CA SER A 116 3.61 7.78 -3.13
C SER A 116 5.11 7.51 -2.97
N HIS A 117 5.83 8.32 -2.20
CA HIS A 117 7.29 8.26 -2.12
C HIS A 117 7.82 7.67 -0.81
N ASN A 118 6.98 6.97 -0.03
CA ASN A 118 7.44 6.23 1.14
C ASN A 118 8.15 4.93 0.69
N PRO A 119 9.44 4.73 1.03
CA PRO A 119 10.21 3.56 0.62
C PRO A 119 9.56 2.22 1.01
N PRO A 120 9.81 1.14 0.24
CA PRO A 120 10.64 1.07 -0.96
C PRO A 120 9.94 1.67 -2.19
N ASN A 121 10.65 2.53 -2.92
CA ASN A 121 10.11 3.21 -4.10
C ASN A 121 10.40 2.46 -5.41
N GLY A 122 10.88 1.22 -5.35
CA GLY A 122 11.25 0.45 -6.53
C GLY A 122 11.98 -0.85 -6.23
N TRP A 123 12.16 -1.65 -7.28
CA TRP A 123 12.85 -2.94 -7.16
C TRP A 123 14.30 -2.74 -6.70
N GLY A 124 14.72 -3.49 -5.68
CA GLY A 124 16.05 -3.38 -5.08
C GLY A 124 16.30 -2.06 -4.33
N CYS A 125 15.28 -1.23 -4.10
CA CYS A 125 15.41 -0.01 -3.30
C CYS A 125 15.76 -0.36 -1.85
N LYS A 126 16.78 0.32 -1.30
CA LYS A 126 17.20 0.16 0.10
C LYS A 126 16.96 1.40 0.96
N CYS A 127 16.34 2.43 0.41
CA CYS A 127 15.99 3.66 1.11
C CYS A 127 15.00 3.38 2.25
N TYR A 128 14.95 4.28 3.21
CA TYR A 128 14.09 4.15 4.38
C TYR A 128 13.70 5.52 4.93
N THR A 129 12.66 5.55 5.75
CA THR A 129 12.26 6.74 6.53
C THR A 129 12.83 6.69 7.94
N VAL A 130 12.97 7.85 8.57
CA VAL A 130 13.36 8.01 9.98
C VAL A 130 12.37 8.97 10.63
N ALA A 131 11.85 8.61 11.80
CA ALA A 131 11.01 9.50 12.59
C ALA A 131 11.89 10.58 13.25
N VAL A 132 11.48 11.84 13.18
CA VAL A 132 12.26 12.99 13.62
C VAL A 132 11.43 13.89 14.53
N SER A 133 11.97 14.21 15.71
CA SER A 133 11.36 15.17 16.65
C SER A 133 11.55 16.62 16.16
N LYS A 134 10.81 17.56 16.75
CA LYS A 134 10.93 18.97 16.38
C LYS A 134 12.34 19.52 16.67
N GLU A 135 12.91 19.21 17.83
CA GLU A 135 14.24 19.64 18.25
C GLU A 135 15.32 19.07 17.32
N ARG A 136 15.14 17.82 16.89
CA ARG A 136 16.07 17.17 15.96
C ARG A 136 15.99 17.77 14.56
N LYS A 137 14.78 18.14 14.10
CA LYS A 137 14.60 18.87 12.83
C LYS A 137 15.32 20.22 12.88
N GLU A 138 15.12 21.01 13.93
CA GLU A 138 15.77 22.32 14.10
C GLU A 138 17.30 22.19 14.15
N ARG A 139 17.82 21.15 14.82
CA ARG A 139 19.25 20.85 14.79
C ARG A 139 19.74 20.53 13.37
N TYR A 140 19.01 19.71 12.63
CA TYR A 140 19.38 19.35 11.25
C TYR A 140 19.30 20.51 10.26
N GLU A 141 18.41 21.47 10.49
CA GLU A 141 18.36 22.72 9.72
C GLU A 141 19.59 23.60 9.97
N LYS A 142 20.07 23.67 11.23
CA LYS A 142 21.23 24.49 11.62
C LYS A 142 22.57 23.83 11.29
N GLU A 143 22.74 22.58 11.69
CA GLU A 143 24.01 21.88 11.66
C GLU A 143 24.18 20.98 10.44
N GLY A 144 23.09 20.59 9.78
CA GLY A 144 23.08 19.56 8.74
C GLY A 144 22.90 18.14 9.29
N ILE A 145 22.55 17.22 8.40
CA ILE A 145 22.25 15.81 8.70
C ILE A 145 23.51 14.97 8.45
N PRO A 146 23.92 14.08 9.36
CA PRO A 146 25.08 13.21 9.11
C PRO A 146 24.84 12.27 7.91
N SER A 147 25.84 12.15 7.03
CA SER A 147 25.82 11.25 5.88
C SER A 147 25.80 9.78 6.33
N ASN A 148 25.02 8.94 5.64
CA ASN A 148 24.92 7.49 5.90
C ASN A 148 25.63 6.67 4.81
N SER A 149 26.43 7.32 3.96
CA SER A 149 27.15 6.63 2.88
C SER A 149 28.40 5.96 3.44
N GLU A 150 28.58 4.66 3.19
CA GLU A 150 29.83 3.94 3.51
C GLU A 150 31.07 4.59 2.87
N ARG A 151 30.89 5.36 1.78
CA ARG A 151 31.96 6.06 1.07
C ARG A 151 32.25 7.46 1.62
N MET A 152 31.43 7.97 2.54
CA MET A 152 31.62 9.29 3.13
C MET A 152 31.70 9.15 4.65
N PRO A 153 32.76 9.65 5.30
CA PRO A 153 32.82 9.64 6.76
C PRO A 153 31.60 10.39 7.35
N LEU A 154 31.11 9.95 8.51
CA LEU A 154 29.98 10.55 9.24
C LEU A 154 30.14 12.07 9.49
N THR A 155 31.36 12.58 9.33
CA THR A 155 31.74 13.99 9.38
C THR A 155 31.12 14.85 8.28
N ILE A 156 30.73 14.26 7.14
CA ILE A 156 30.12 15.01 6.04
C ILE A 156 28.62 15.15 6.31
N LYS A 157 28.18 16.40 6.44
CA LYS A 157 26.78 16.74 6.71
C LYS A 157 26.07 17.17 5.43
N ILE A 158 24.91 16.55 5.14
CA ILE A 158 24.03 16.96 4.05
C ILE A 158 23.06 18.05 4.53
N LYS A 159 22.70 18.98 3.66
CA LYS A 159 21.73 20.02 3.97
C LYS A 159 20.33 19.42 4.13
N ALA A 160 19.65 19.74 5.23
CA ALA A 160 18.25 19.36 5.43
C ALA A 160 17.36 20.07 4.41
N LYS A 161 16.45 19.32 3.78
CA LYS A 161 15.44 19.85 2.86
C LYS A 161 14.09 19.77 3.55
N THR A 162 13.38 20.89 3.64
CA THR A 162 12.13 20.99 4.41
C THR A 162 10.94 21.41 3.56
N VAL A 163 11.18 21.71 2.29
CA VAL A 163 10.15 22.10 1.34
C VAL A 163 9.59 20.85 0.66
N SER A 164 8.27 20.68 0.74
CA SER A 164 7.57 19.59 0.06
C SER A 164 7.72 19.73 -1.46
N PRO A 165 8.30 18.73 -2.15
CA PRO A 165 8.45 18.79 -3.59
C PRO A 165 7.12 18.70 -4.33
N LYS A 166 6.97 19.43 -5.44
CA LYS A 166 5.75 19.34 -6.27
C LYS A 166 5.70 17.99 -6.99
N ILE A 167 4.66 17.20 -6.70
CA ILE A 167 4.42 15.91 -7.34
C ILE A 167 4.00 16.15 -8.79
N SER A 168 4.76 15.61 -9.74
CA SER A 168 4.43 15.55 -11.16
C SER A 168 4.04 14.11 -11.53
N TYR A 169 3.41 13.91 -12.69
CA TYR A 169 3.06 12.56 -13.15
C TYR A 169 3.68 12.31 -14.51
N LYS A 170 4.31 11.13 -14.66
CA LYS A 170 4.82 10.63 -15.93
C LYS A 170 3.95 9.47 -16.41
N THR A 171 3.67 9.46 -17.70
CA THR A 171 3.02 8.32 -18.36
C THR A 171 4.02 7.17 -18.47
N TYR A 172 3.68 6.03 -17.88
CA TYR A 172 4.40 4.77 -18.02
C TYR A 172 3.58 3.81 -18.87
N ILE A 173 4.24 3.17 -19.84
CA ILE A 173 3.63 2.13 -20.67
C ILE A 173 4.23 0.80 -20.23
N ASN A 174 3.38 -0.08 -19.72
CA ASN A 174 3.80 -1.42 -19.35
C ASN A 174 4.16 -2.20 -20.61
N LYS A 175 5.44 -2.58 -20.71
CA LYS A 175 5.97 -3.27 -21.88
C LYS A 175 5.34 -4.64 -22.11
N ARG A 176 4.82 -5.30 -21.07
CA ARG A 176 4.27 -6.66 -21.13
C ARG A 176 2.84 -6.72 -21.65
N ASN A 177 1.97 -5.79 -21.25
CA ASN A 177 0.55 -5.85 -21.59
C ASN A 177 0.01 -4.56 -22.25
N GLY A 178 0.91 -3.62 -22.59
CA GLY A 178 0.55 -2.36 -23.25
C GLY A 178 -0.23 -1.37 -22.38
N THR A 179 -0.48 -1.68 -21.10
CA THR A 179 -1.28 -0.81 -20.24
C THR A 179 -0.56 0.50 -19.95
N ILE A 180 -1.30 1.61 -20.05
CA ILE A 180 -0.81 2.95 -19.75
C ILE A 180 -1.19 3.28 -18.31
N SER A 181 -0.21 3.63 -17.48
CA SER A 181 -0.41 4.09 -16.10
C SER A 181 0.28 5.43 -15.87
N LYS A 182 -0.24 6.23 -14.92
CA LYS A 182 0.43 7.45 -14.46
C LYS A 182 1.24 7.12 -13.22
N VAL A 183 2.51 7.49 -13.23
CA VAL A 183 3.46 7.24 -12.12
C VAL A 183 3.91 8.58 -11.55
N PRO A 184 3.86 8.77 -10.23
CA PRO A 184 4.28 10.00 -9.60
C PRO A 184 5.80 10.17 -9.72
N GLY A 185 6.21 11.41 -9.97
CA GLY A 185 7.56 11.91 -9.95
C GLY A 185 7.61 13.25 -9.23
N VAL A 186 8.76 13.91 -9.28
CA VAL A 186 9.00 15.17 -8.58
C VAL A 186 9.64 16.20 -9.51
N CYS A 187 9.17 17.44 -9.46
CA CYS A 187 9.74 18.60 -10.18
C CYS A 187 10.76 19.34 -9.28
N PRO A 188 11.88 19.93 -9.76
CA PRO A 188 12.27 20.20 -11.16
C PRO A 188 13.33 19.27 -11.75
N HIS A 189 13.85 18.32 -10.98
CA HIS A 189 14.87 17.40 -11.44
C HIS A 189 14.47 15.94 -11.17
N VAL A 190 14.66 15.15 -12.22
CA VAL A 190 14.73 13.69 -12.28
C VAL A 190 13.38 12.97 -12.40
N ALA A 191 13.38 11.96 -13.27
CA ALA A 191 12.29 11.09 -13.67
C ALA A 191 11.52 10.49 -12.48
N SER A 192 10.38 9.84 -12.74
CA SER A 192 9.54 9.18 -11.74
C SER A 192 10.38 8.46 -10.67
N GLY A 193 10.47 9.06 -9.47
CA GLY A 193 11.26 8.53 -8.35
C GLY A 193 10.66 7.28 -7.72
N VAL A 194 9.53 6.81 -8.26
CA VAL A 194 8.77 5.65 -7.83
C VAL A 194 8.54 4.76 -9.04
N ASP A 195 8.83 3.47 -8.92
CA ASP A 195 8.50 2.48 -9.96
C ASP A 195 6.97 2.29 -10.01
N PRO A 196 6.37 1.99 -11.18
CA PRO A 196 4.91 1.81 -11.32
C PRO A 196 4.32 0.77 -10.35
N SER A 197 5.06 -0.32 -10.08
CA SER A 197 4.67 -1.38 -9.14
C SER A 197 4.74 -0.97 -7.66
N PHE A 198 5.26 0.21 -7.37
CA PHE A 198 5.43 0.77 -6.03
C PHE A 198 4.71 2.11 -5.88
N ASN A 199 3.83 2.46 -6.84
CA ASN A 199 3.00 3.65 -6.82
C ASN A 199 1.82 3.52 -5.81
N PHE A 200 2.14 3.21 -4.57
CA PHE A 200 1.23 3.21 -3.43
C PHE A 200 2.08 3.23 -2.14
N ASN A 201 1.70 4.04 -1.15
CA ASN A 201 2.38 4.02 0.15
C ASN A 201 2.12 2.70 0.85
N GLN A 202 3.16 1.87 0.94
CA GLN A 202 3.10 0.56 1.59
C GLN A 202 2.80 0.61 3.10
N GLY A 203 3.02 1.76 3.74
CA GLY A 203 2.67 2.01 5.14
C GLY A 203 1.21 2.42 5.35
N ASN A 204 0.64 3.19 4.41
CA ASN A 204 -0.65 3.88 4.63
C ASN A 204 -1.87 3.21 4.00
N TYR A 205 -1.68 2.31 3.03
CA TYR A 205 -2.81 1.66 2.36
C TYR A 205 -2.75 0.16 2.57
N SER A 206 -3.91 -0.44 2.91
CA SER A 206 -4.08 -1.85 2.60
C SER A 206 -3.94 -1.99 1.08
N ARG A 207 -3.18 -2.99 0.65
CA ARG A 207 -3.02 -3.29 -0.77
C ARG A 207 -4.38 -3.58 -1.44
N ASP A 208 -5.38 -3.90 -0.63
CA ASP A 208 -6.73 -4.29 -1.03
C ASP A 208 -7.50 -3.17 -1.73
N LEU A 209 -7.59 -1.99 -1.09
CA LEU A 209 -8.36 -0.87 -1.62
C LEU A 209 -7.82 -0.40 -2.97
N VAL A 210 -6.50 -0.29 -3.09
CA VAL A 210 -5.83 0.16 -4.31
C VAL A 210 -6.00 -0.86 -5.44
N LEU A 211 -5.80 -2.16 -5.16
CA LEU A 211 -6.00 -3.22 -6.14
C LEU A 211 -7.44 -3.29 -6.61
N PHE A 212 -8.38 -3.14 -5.68
CA PHE A 212 -9.80 -3.19 -5.98
C PHE A 212 -10.24 -1.98 -6.79
N ASP A 213 -9.73 -0.79 -6.49
CA ASP A 213 -10.01 0.41 -7.28
C ASP A 213 -9.47 0.31 -8.72
N ASP A 214 -8.22 -0.16 -8.86
CA ASP A 214 -7.63 -0.41 -10.18
C ASP A 214 -8.40 -1.49 -10.96
N PHE A 215 -8.87 -2.52 -10.25
CA PHE A 215 -9.74 -3.53 -10.82
C PHE A 215 -11.05 -2.91 -11.30
N MET A 216 -11.71 -2.10 -10.47
CA MET A 216 -12.99 -1.48 -10.82
C MET A 216 -12.86 -0.58 -12.05
N ARG A 217 -11.80 0.22 -12.09
CA ARG A 217 -11.51 1.09 -13.22
C ARG A 217 -11.30 0.30 -14.52
N LYS A 218 -10.55 -0.81 -14.48
CA LYS A 218 -10.32 -1.68 -15.64
C LYS A 218 -11.58 -2.45 -16.04
N GLY A 219 -12.28 -3.03 -15.07
CA GLY A 219 -13.52 -3.78 -15.29
C GLY A 219 -14.61 -2.91 -15.93
N LYS A 220 -14.73 -1.65 -15.52
CA LYS A 220 -15.68 -0.70 -16.11
C LYS A 220 -15.32 -0.34 -17.55
N LYS A 221 -14.02 -0.23 -17.84
CA LYS A 221 -13.51 0.06 -19.20
C LYS A 221 -13.70 -1.12 -20.15
N ASP A 222 -13.29 -2.32 -19.72
CA ASP A 222 -13.19 -3.49 -20.59
C ASP A 222 -14.53 -4.27 -20.64
N PHE A 223 -15.34 -4.20 -19.59
CA PHE A 223 -16.60 -4.95 -19.45
C PHE A 223 -17.78 -4.08 -18.98
N PRO A 224 -18.11 -2.96 -19.66
CA PRO A 224 -19.09 -1.99 -19.17
C PRO A 224 -20.49 -2.58 -18.93
N LYS A 225 -20.94 -3.54 -19.75
CA LYS A 225 -22.26 -4.17 -19.61
C LYS A 225 -22.35 -5.18 -18.46
N ARG A 226 -21.23 -5.76 -18.04
CA ARG A 226 -21.16 -6.80 -16.99
C ARG A 226 -20.43 -6.33 -15.75
N PHE A 227 -19.99 -5.08 -15.73
CA PHE A 227 -19.15 -4.51 -14.70
C PHE A 227 -19.71 -4.72 -13.29
N GLU A 228 -20.99 -4.39 -13.10
CA GLU A 228 -21.65 -4.46 -11.79
C GLU A 228 -21.74 -5.91 -11.30
N TYR A 229 -22.11 -6.85 -12.18
CA TYR A 229 -22.13 -8.28 -11.86
C TYR A 229 -20.73 -8.82 -11.48
N ILE A 230 -19.70 -8.43 -12.22
CA ILE A 230 -18.32 -8.84 -11.95
C ILE A 230 -17.84 -8.25 -10.62
N ALA A 231 -18.15 -6.98 -10.36
CA ALA A 231 -17.81 -6.28 -9.14
C ALA A 231 -18.46 -6.93 -7.90
N GLU A 232 -19.75 -7.26 -7.99
CA GLU A 232 -20.47 -8.00 -6.95
C GLU A 232 -19.89 -9.40 -6.74
N THR A 233 -19.61 -10.14 -7.81
CA THR A 233 -19.05 -11.49 -7.73
C THR A 233 -17.73 -11.50 -6.96
N ILE A 234 -16.89 -10.49 -7.18
CA ILE A 234 -15.60 -10.38 -6.49
C ILE A 234 -15.81 -10.04 -5.02
N LEU A 235 -16.67 -9.08 -4.70
CA LEU A 235 -16.98 -8.73 -3.31
C LEU A 235 -17.62 -9.89 -2.53
N ARG A 236 -18.38 -10.74 -3.21
CA ARG A 236 -19.06 -11.90 -2.62
C ARG A 236 -18.16 -13.14 -2.52
N ASN A 237 -16.98 -13.12 -3.13
CA ASN A 237 -16.03 -14.23 -3.10
C ASN A 237 -15.59 -14.52 -1.65
N GLU A 238 -15.45 -15.81 -1.31
CA GLU A 238 -14.95 -16.27 -0.02
C GLU A 238 -13.61 -15.63 0.36
N ILE A 239 -12.69 -15.47 -0.59
CA ILE A 239 -11.39 -14.81 -0.35
C ILE A 239 -11.58 -13.36 0.11
N LYS A 240 -12.59 -12.65 -0.43
CA LYS A 240 -12.89 -11.28 -0.01
C LYS A 240 -13.55 -11.23 1.36
N LYS A 241 -14.41 -12.20 1.67
CA LYS A 241 -15.00 -12.35 3.01
C LYS A 241 -13.92 -12.61 4.06
N GLU A 242 -13.02 -13.56 3.82
CA GLU A 242 -11.89 -13.84 4.73
C GLU A 242 -10.97 -12.63 4.92
N GLN A 243 -10.71 -11.86 3.85
CA GLN A 243 -9.93 -10.62 3.94
C GLN A 243 -10.64 -9.56 4.78
N PHE A 244 -11.96 -9.44 4.62
CA PHE A 244 -12.78 -8.51 5.40
C PHE A 244 -12.85 -8.94 6.87
N GLU A 245 -13.07 -10.22 7.15
CA GLU A 245 -13.05 -10.77 8.51
C GLU A 245 -11.69 -10.52 9.16
N SER A 246 -10.57 -10.84 8.48
CA SER A 246 -9.22 -10.55 8.99
C SER A 246 -9.00 -9.06 9.26
N PHE A 247 -9.59 -8.18 8.45
CA PHE A 247 -9.56 -6.73 8.67
C PHE A 247 -10.32 -6.35 9.95
N ILE A 248 -11.53 -6.88 10.16
CA ILE A 248 -12.31 -6.68 11.38
C ILE A 248 -11.57 -7.21 12.60
N GLU A 249 -11.02 -8.42 12.53
CA GLU A 249 -10.26 -9.01 13.62
C GLU A 249 -9.09 -8.13 14.03
N LYS A 250 -8.32 -7.63 13.07
CA LYS A 250 -7.20 -6.71 13.33
C LYS A 250 -7.68 -5.37 13.86
N ALA A 251 -8.83 -4.87 13.37
CA ALA A 251 -9.41 -3.62 13.84
C ALA A 251 -9.77 -3.73 15.34
N PHE A 252 -10.35 -4.84 15.79
CA PHE A 252 -10.74 -5.04 17.20
C PHE A 252 -9.62 -5.60 18.10
N ALA A 253 -8.75 -6.48 17.61
CA ALA A 253 -7.66 -7.09 18.41
C ALA A 253 -6.62 -6.07 18.89
N ASN A 254 -6.39 -5.00 18.13
CA ASN A 254 -5.48 -3.93 18.54
C ASN A 254 -6.10 -2.96 19.56
N ALA A 255 -7.39 -3.10 19.90
CA ALA A 255 -8.05 -2.26 20.90
C ALA A 255 -7.77 -2.71 22.35
N THR A 256 -7.38 -3.98 22.57
CA THR A 256 -7.10 -4.54 23.90
C THR A 256 -5.67 -4.28 24.38
N CYS A 257 -4.74 -4.02 23.47
CA CYS A 257 -3.32 -3.84 23.76
C CYS A 257 -2.92 -2.39 24.07
N GLY A 258 -3.67 -1.63 24.89
CA GLY A 258 -3.23 -0.35 25.48
C GLY A 258 -2.73 0.76 24.52
N GLN A 259 -2.85 0.58 23.21
CA GLN A 259 -2.41 1.53 22.20
C GLN A 259 -3.50 2.58 21.99
N SER A 260 -3.09 3.84 21.85
CA SER A 260 -3.98 4.99 21.73
C SER A 260 -5.06 4.75 20.64
N PRO A 261 -6.34 5.09 20.89
CA PRO A 261 -7.45 4.88 19.93
C PRO A 261 -7.25 5.58 18.57
N ASP A 262 -6.26 6.46 18.43
CA ASP A 262 -5.91 7.14 17.18
C ASP A 262 -4.87 6.39 16.32
N ASN A 263 -4.24 5.32 16.86
CA ASN A 263 -3.28 4.47 16.14
C ASN A 263 -3.94 3.59 15.05
N ASN A 264 -5.26 3.41 15.11
CA ASN A 264 -6.02 2.59 14.16
C ASN A 264 -6.53 3.37 12.93
N SER A 265 -6.09 4.61 12.75
CA SER A 265 -6.77 5.60 11.90
C SER A 265 -6.72 5.39 10.39
N LYS A 266 -5.93 4.43 9.87
CA LYS A 266 -5.64 4.40 8.42
C LYS A 266 -5.66 3.03 7.73
N ASN A 267 -5.99 1.95 8.43
CA ASN A 267 -6.30 0.71 7.72
C ASN A 267 -7.67 0.87 7.05
N ILE A 268 -7.69 0.87 5.72
CA ILE A 268 -8.91 0.97 4.92
C ILE A 268 -9.07 -0.31 4.11
N THR A 269 -10.25 -0.91 4.08
CA THR A 269 -10.56 -2.06 3.21
C THR A 269 -11.63 -1.68 2.20
N ALA A 270 -11.59 -2.28 1.00
CA ALA A 270 -12.68 -2.09 0.04
C ALA A 270 -13.91 -2.90 0.51
N VAL A 271 -15.04 -2.23 0.66
CA VAL A 271 -16.29 -2.86 1.15
C VAL A 271 -17.43 -2.79 0.15
N GLY A 272 -17.28 -1.98 -0.89
CA GLY A 272 -18.34 -1.79 -1.86
C GLY A 272 -17.88 -1.00 -3.06
N PHE A 273 -18.83 -0.75 -3.96
CA PHE A 273 -18.63 0.11 -5.11
C PHE A 273 -19.89 0.94 -5.38
N ILE A 274 -19.72 2.12 -5.97
CA ILE A 274 -20.83 2.99 -6.37
C ILE A 274 -21.21 2.63 -7.80
N SER A 275 -22.44 2.14 -7.99
CA SER A 275 -22.94 1.76 -9.31
C SER A 275 -23.04 2.96 -10.25
N SER A 276 -23.05 2.66 -11.55
CA SER A 276 -23.18 3.69 -12.59
C SER A 276 -24.53 4.42 -12.50
N ALA A 277 -25.57 3.72 -12.06
CA ALA A 277 -26.90 4.27 -11.83
C ALA A 277 -26.90 5.26 -10.65
N ILE A 278 -26.29 4.91 -9.52
CA ILE A 278 -26.20 5.78 -8.33
C ILE A 278 -25.37 7.02 -8.64
N SER A 279 -24.23 6.86 -9.32
CA SER A 279 -23.40 7.98 -9.74
C SER A 279 -24.17 8.97 -10.65
N LYS A 280 -24.93 8.45 -11.63
CA LYS A 280 -25.81 9.28 -12.48
C LYS A 280 -26.92 9.97 -11.68
N TYR A 281 -27.51 9.26 -10.72
CA TYR A 281 -28.56 9.82 -9.86
C TYR A 281 -28.02 10.96 -8.99
N LEU A 282 -26.91 10.76 -8.29
CA LEU A 282 -26.25 11.78 -7.48
C LEU A 282 -25.92 13.03 -8.29
N LYS A 283 -25.38 12.84 -9.50
CA LYS A 283 -25.02 13.94 -10.40
C LYS A 283 -26.24 14.67 -10.95
N ASN A 284 -27.23 13.95 -11.47
CA ASN A 284 -28.34 14.54 -12.22
C ASN A 284 -29.51 15.01 -11.34
N LYS A 285 -29.72 14.38 -10.19
CA LYS A 285 -30.86 14.69 -9.30
C LYS A 285 -30.44 15.48 -8.05
N ILE A 286 -29.26 15.22 -7.51
CA ILE A 286 -28.79 15.83 -6.26
C ILE A 286 -27.72 16.90 -6.53
N GLY A 287 -27.09 16.90 -7.71
CA GLY A 287 -26.05 17.86 -8.09
C GLY A 287 -24.67 17.54 -7.49
N ILE A 288 -24.46 16.33 -6.96
CA ILE A 288 -23.19 15.89 -6.38
C ILE A 288 -22.41 15.11 -7.44
N ASP A 289 -21.32 15.70 -7.94
CA ASP A 289 -20.40 15.00 -8.84
C ASP A 289 -19.32 14.27 -8.04
N ILE A 290 -19.47 12.96 -7.90
CA ILE A 290 -18.51 12.08 -7.23
C ILE A 290 -17.36 11.62 -8.14
N GLY A 291 -17.33 12.06 -9.40
CA GLY A 291 -16.31 11.70 -10.39
C GLY A 291 -16.37 10.22 -10.82
N GLU A 292 -15.24 9.69 -11.29
CA GLU A 292 -15.11 8.28 -11.69
C GLU A 292 -14.85 7.32 -10.52
N SER A 293 -14.79 7.81 -9.27
CA SER A 293 -14.49 6.96 -8.11
C SER A 293 -15.59 5.92 -7.95
N VAL A 294 -15.22 4.66 -8.15
CA VAL A 294 -16.16 3.54 -8.13
C VAL A 294 -16.11 2.81 -6.81
N THR A 295 -15.12 3.04 -5.95
CA THR A 295 -14.86 2.18 -4.78
C THR A 295 -15.31 2.83 -3.46
N VAL A 296 -15.96 2.05 -2.60
CA VAL A 296 -16.28 2.41 -1.22
C VAL A 296 -15.28 1.74 -0.28
N GLY A 297 -14.57 2.54 0.51
CA GLY A 297 -13.62 2.07 1.52
C GLY A 297 -14.18 2.20 2.94
N LEU A 298 -13.94 1.20 3.78
CA LEU A 298 -14.21 1.23 5.23
C LEU A 298 -12.91 1.42 6.00
N GLU A 299 -12.84 2.49 6.79
CA GLU A 299 -11.69 2.78 7.64
C GLU A 299 -11.84 2.12 9.02
N ALA A 300 -10.78 1.50 9.53
CA ALA A 300 -10.79 0.78 10.81
C ALA A 300 -11.16 1.67 12.00
N ARG A 301 -10.78 2.96 11.99
CA ARG A 301 -11.18 3.91 13.04
C ARG A 301 -12.68 4.12 13.18
N LEU A 302 -13.47 3.82 12.16
CA LEU A 302 -14.94 3.94 12.26
C LEU A 302 -15.51 2.83 13.15
N LEU A 303 -14.80 1.72 13.31
CA LEU A 303 -15.22 0.57 14.11
C LEU A 303 -14.80 0.71 15.58
N ASN A 304 -13.65 1.33 15.87
CA ASN A 304 -13.12 1.37 17.24
C ASN A 304 -12.51 2.72 17.69
N GLY A 305 -12.65 3.78 16.90
CA GLY A 305 -12.13 5.11 17.22
C GLY A 305 -13.02 5.90 18.19
N ILE A 306 -12.72 7.19 18.37
CA ILE A 306 -13.43 8.09 19.30
C ILE A 306 -14.95 8.13 19.05
N LYS A 307 -15.37 8.06 17.77
CA LYS A 307 -16.80 8.02 17.42
C LYS A 307 -17.46 6.71 17.86
N ALA A 308 -16.82 5.57 17.64
CA ALA A 308 -17.30 4.28 18.13
C ALA A 308 -17.39 4.25 19.66
N LYS A 309 -16.40 4.81 20.38
CA LYS A 309 -16.48 4.95 21.85
C LYS A 309 -17.68 5.78 22.30
N ARG A 310 -18.02 6.86 21.59
CA ARG A 310 -19.23 7.65 21.88
C ARG A 310 -20.52 6.88 21.64
N HIS A 311 -20.58 6.05 20.59
CA HIS A 311 -21.73 5.17 20.37
C HIS A 311 -21.77 4.01 21.39
N ALA A 312 -20.63 3.54 21.88
CA ALA A 312 -20.55 2.51 22.92
C ALA A 312 -21.16 3.01 24.23
N LEU A 313 -20.90 4.28 24.60
CA LEU A 313 -21.54 4.93 25.75
C LEU A 313 -23.07 5.06 25.60
N LYS A 314 -23.59 4.96 24.37
CA LYS A 314 -25.02 4.97 24.06
C LYS A 314 -25.61 3.58 23.82
N ASN A 315 -24.82 2.51 23.99
CA ASN A 315 -25.17 1.14 23.61
C ASN A 315 -25.55 0.97 22.12
N GLU A 316 -24.93 1.76 21.24
CA GLU A 316 -25.14 1.75 19.79
C GLU A 316 -23.84 1.44 19.01
N ALA A 317 -22.78 1.00 19.69
CA ALA A 317 -21.52 0.67 19.02
C ALA A 317 -21.63 -0.67 18.29
N LEU A 318 -20.98 -0.74 17.13
CA LEU A 318 -20.82 -1.96 16.37
C LEU A 318 -19.84 -2.89 17.10
N GLU A 319 -20.24 -4.15 17.25
CA GLU A 319 -19.42 -5.22 17.81
C GLU A 319 -18.74 -6.04 16.71
N LYS A 320 -17.80 -6.92 17.10
CA LYS A 320 -17.13 -7.84 16.16
C LYS A 320 -18.13 -8.79 15.48
N SER A 321 -19.17 -9.21 16.20
CA SER A 321 -20.28 -10.03 15.72
C SER A 321 -21.10 -9.35 14.60
N ASP A 322 -21.13 -8.02 14.58
CA ASP A 322 -21.89 -7.24 13.59
C ASP A 322 -21.19 -7.14 12.24
N ALA A 323 -19.96 -7.66 12.10
CA ALA A 323 -19.19 -7.62 10.87
C ALA A 323 -19.91 -8.27 9.68
N ASP A 324 -20.51 -9.44 9.88
CA ASP A 324 -21.30 -10.12 8.85
C ASP A 324 -22.52 -9.29 8.45
N TYR A 325 -23.13 -8.59 9.42
CA TYR A 325 -24.24 -7.68 9.17
C TYR A 325 -23.80 -6.43 8.39
N ILE A 326 -22.64 -5.84 8.70
CA ILE A 326 -22.07 -4.70 7.96
C ILE A 326 -21.81 -5.09 6.51
N LEU A 327 -21.20 -6.25 6.27
CA LEU A 327 -20.94 -6.73 4.91
C LEU A 327 -22.25 -6.97 4.16
N LYS A 328 -23.24 -7.59 4.82
CA LYS A 328 -24.57 -7.79 4.22
C LYS A 328 -25.24 -6.45 3.88
N CYS A 329 -25.23 -5.47 4.77
CA CYS A 329 -25.82 -4.15 4.51
C CYS A 329 -25.15 -3.42 3.34
N LEU A 330 -23.83 -3.51 3.24
CA LEU A 330 -23.05 -2.82 2.20
C LEU A 330 -23.13 -3.52 0.83
N LEU A 331 -23.26 -4.86 0.80
CA LEU A 331 -23.32 -5.63 -0.44
C LEU A 331 -24.73 -5.83 -0.99
N TYR A 332 -25.73 -5.96 -0.12
CA TYR A 332 -27.10 -6.23 -0.54
C TYR A 332 -27.96 -4.98 -0.61
N GLY A 333 -27.61 -3.90 0.12
CA GLY A 333 -28.23 -2.57 -0.06
C GLY A 333 -29.74 -2.47 0.15
N ASP A 334 -30.45 -3.59 0.35
CA ASP A 334 -31.90 -3.66 0.41
C ASP A 334 -32.47 -2.83 1.56
N VAL A 335 -31.68 -2.55 2.60
CA VAL A 335 -32.14 -1.78 3.78
C VAL A 335 -32.11 -0.26 3.55
N TYR A 336 -31.27 0.26 2.64
CA TYR A 336 -31.13 1.71 2.45
C TYR A 336 -32.07 2.30 1.39
N PHE A 337 -32.61 1.47 0.50
CA PHE A 337 -33.45 1.92 -0.62
C PHE A 337 -34.80 1.20 -0.75
N GLN A 338 -35.19 0.37 0.23
CA GLN A 338 -36.59 -0.01 0.38
C GLN A 338 -37.41 1.25 0.74
N LYS A 339 -37.86 1.94 -0.30
CA LYS A 339 -39.02 2.81 -0.21
C LYS A 339 -40.22 1.92 0.10
N ASN A 340 -40.90 2.20 1.20
CA ASN A 340 -42.35 2.04 1.23
C ASN A 340 -42.98 2.85 0.10
#